data_AF-A0A6A3PJP2-F1
#
_entry.id   AF-A0A6A3PJP2-F1
#
_cell.length_a   1.000
_cell.length_b   1.000
_cell.length_c   1.000
_cell.angle_alpha   90.00
_cell.angle_beta   90.00
_cell.angle_gamma   90.00
#
_symmetry.space_group_name_H-M   'P 1'
#
loop_
_entity.id
_entity.type
_entity.pdbx_description
1 polymer ?
#
loop_
_entity_poly.entity_id
_entity_poly.type
_entity_poly.pdbx_seq_one_letter_code
_entity_poly.pdbx_strand_id
1 'polypeptide(L)'
;MPSPSEIQSRYGSTTPASPYALYSCSAINDDDVTKELGFDPSPDQRRDYYIGLFRELRFYGNKRHSRKSKVTEWEVLCQSWSAFVENFNHDPAGYRERVRSASELYERFSKRPKILRLHDGAVEAGIPCAVPAGVACERCQAGVVRLSERDLNGYTG
;
A
#
# COMPACT_ATOMS: atom_id res chain seq x y z
N MET A 1 7.18 -13.90 -40.31
CA MET A 1 6.77 -13.51 -38.95
C MET A 1 6.36 -14.77 -38.22
N PRO A 2 6.74 -14.98 -36.95
CA PRO A 2 6.25 -16.12 -36.17
C PRO A 2 4.73 -16.04 -36.03
N SER A 3 4.08 -17.20 -36.12
CA SER A 3 2.64 -17.34 -36.03
C SER A 3 2.15 -17.07 -34.58
N PRO A 4 0.90 -16.60 -34.41
CA PRO A 4 0.32 -16.36 -33.07
C PRO A 4 0.44 -17.57 -32.13
N SER A 5 0.31 -18.80 -32.67
CA SER A 5 0.47 -20.05 -31.92
C SER A 5 1.90 -20.28 -31.43
N GLU A 6 2.91 -19.91 -32.22
CA GLU A 6 4.33 -20.01 -31.81
C GLU A 6 4.70 -19.00 -30.73
N ILE A 7 4.08 -17.81 -30.76
CA ILE A 7 4.23 -16.78 -29.73
C ILE A 7 3.55 -17.25 -28.43
N GLN A 8 2.34 -17.78 -28.53
CA GLN A 8 1.57 -18.28 -27.38
C GLN A 8 2.22 -19.51 -26.73
N SER A 9 2.85 -20.39 -27.52
CA SER A 9 3.61 -21.52 -27.00
C SER A 9 4.88 -21.09 -26.26
N ARG A 10 5.50 -19.96 -26.63
CA ARG A 10 6.73 -19.46 -26.00
C ARG A 10 6.47 -18.60 -24.77
N TYR A 11 5.36 -17.86 -24.75
CA TYR A 11 5.07 -16.85 -23.72
C TYR A 11 3.78 -17.11 -22.92
N GLY A 12 3.09 -18.22 -23.19
CA GLY A 12 1.78 -18.54 -22.60
C GLY A 12 0.64 -17.77 -23.29
N SER A 13 -0.61 -18.04 -22.89
CA SER A 13 -1.73 -17.16 -23.24
C SER A 13 -1.39 -15.75 -22.78
N THR A 14 -1.29 -14.81 -23.72
CA THR A 14 -1.34 -13.38 -23.41
C THR A 14 -2.68 -13.13 -22.73
N THR A 15 -2.67 -13.18 -21.40
CA THR A 15 -3.68 -12.60 -20.52
C THR A 15 -4.03 -11.22 -21.08
N PRO A 16 -5.31 -10.82 -21.14
CA PRO A 16 -5.67 -9.53 -21.73
C PRO A 16 -4.74 -8.47 -21.16
N ALA A 17 -4.01 -7.79 -22.04
CA ALA A 17 -3.20 -6.66 -21.64
C ALA A 17 -4.14 -5.74 -20.87
N SER A 18 -3.81 -5.50 -19.60
CA SER A 18 -4.45 -4.50 -18.76
C SER A 18 -4.88 -3.30 -19.63
N PRO A 19 -6.18 -2.99 -19.75
CA PRO A 19 -6.67 -2.00 -20.72
C PRO A 19 -6.02 -0.63 -20.51
N TYR A 20 -5.53 -0.36 -19.30
CA TYR A 20 -4.78 0.82 -18.95
C TYR A 20 -3.31 0.49 -18.71
N ALA A 21 -2.42 1.36 -19.22
CA ALA A 21 -1.01 1.34 -18.88
C ALA A 21 -0.83 1.62 -17.38
N LEU A 22 0.03 0.84 -16.73
CA LEU A 22 0.30 0.99 -15.30
C LEU A 22 0.73 2.42 -14.97
N TYR A 23 0.10 3.02 -13.97
CA TYR A 23 0.32 4.39 -13.49
C TYR A 23 -0.01 5.51 -14.49
N SER A 24 -0.54 5.19 -15.67
CA SER A 24 -1.13 6.22 -16.54
C SER A 24 -2.45 6.70 -15.97
N CYS A 25 -2.58 8.01 -15.80
CA CYS A 25 -3.82 8.66 -15.34
C CYS A 25 -4.66 9.22 -16.50
N SER A 26 -4.30 8.93 -17.76
CA SER A 26 -4.98 9.49 -18.95
C SER A 26 -6.45 9.09 -19.07
N ALA A 27 -6.82 7.95 -18.48
CA ALA A 27 -8.19 7.44 -18.48
C ALA A 27 -8.96 7.69 -17.18
N ILE A 28 -8.34 8.36 -16.19
CA ILE A 28 -8.98 8.68 -14.91
C ILE A 28 -9.71 10.01 -15.05
N ASN A 29 -10.96 10.08 -14.61
CA ASN A 29 -11.75 11.30 -14.57
C ASN A 29 -11.57 12.00 -13.21
N ASP A 30 -11.27 13.29 -13.23
CA ASP A 30 -11.19 14.09 -12.01
C ASP A 30 -12.62 14.30 -11.45
N ASP A 31 -12.84 13.84 -10.21
CA ASP A 31 -14.04 14.18 -9.44
C ASP A 31 -13.94 15.61 -8.90
N ASP A 32 -15.01 16.14 -8.33
CA ASP A 32 -15.05 17.52 -7.86
C ASP A 32 -13.99 17.78 -6.78
N VAL A 33 -13.75 16.80 -5.89
CA VAL A 33 -12.64 16.84 -4.93
C VAL A 33 -11.28 17.01 -5.62
N THR A 34 -11.02 16.23 -6.68
CA THR A 34 -9.73 16.31 -7.39
C THR A 34 -9.59 17.62 -8.14
N LYS A 35 -10.66 18.15 -8.74
CA LYS A 35 -10.64 19.45 -9.43
C LYS A 35 -10.36 20.59 -8.45
N GLU A 36 -10.92 20.53 -7.25
CA GLU A 36 -10.71 21.54 -6.19
C GLU A 36 -9.27 21.56 -5.65
N LEU A 37 -8.52 20.47 -5.76
CA LEU A 37 -7.11 20.43 -5.35
C LEU A 37 -6.22 21.37 -6.19
N GLY A 38 -6.69 21.81 -7.36
CA GLY A 38 -6.00 22.82 -8.16
C GLY A 38 -4.57 22.44 -8.52
N PHE A 39 -4.36 21.19 -8.93
CA PHE A 39 -3.04 20.70 -9.32
C PHE A 39 -2.39 21.63 -10.33
N ASP A 40 -1.11 21.94 -10.11
CA ASP A 40 -0.29 22.64 -11.08
C ASP A 40 -0.29 21.84 -12.39
N PRO A 41 -0.31 22.48 -13.58
CA PRO A 41 -0.14 21.80 -14.87
C PRO A 41 1.07 20.85 -14.99
N SER A 42 1.96 20.81 -14.00
CA SER A 42 2.96 19.76 -13.85
C SER A 42 2.30 18.36 -13.84
N PRO A 43 2.66 17.46 -14.77
CA PRO A 43 2.03 16.15 -14.92
C PRO A 43 2.29 15.20 -13.74
N ASP A 44 3.18 15.57 -12.81
CA ASP A 44 3.58 14.71 -11.72
C ASP A 44 2.62 14.78 -10.53
N GLN A 45 2.05 15.94 -10.19
CA GLN A 45 1.19 16.09 -8.99
C GLN A 45 -0.10 15.26 -9.08
N ARG A 46 -0.83 15.40 -10.19
CA ARG A 46 -2.06 14.63 -10.44
C ARG A 46 -1.80 13.13 -10.49
N ARG A 47 -0.69 12.75 -11.13
CA ARG A 47 -0.30 11.34 -11.25
C ARG A 47 0.06 10.76 -9.88
N ASP A 48 0.88 11.45 -9.12
CA ASP A 48 1.33 11.01 -7.80
C ASP A 48 0.16 10.89 -6.81
N TYR A 49 -0.82 11.78 -6.92
CA TYR A 49 -2.06 11.70 -6.15
C TYR A 49 -2.83 10.38 -6.39
N TYR A 50 -3.10 10.03 -7.65
CA TYR A 50 -3.82 8.80 -7.97
C TYR A 50 -3.01 7.54 -7.69
N ILE A 51 -1.69 7.58 -7.93
CA ILE A 51 -0.78 6.52 -7.51
C ILE A 51 -0.84 6.34 -5.98
N GLY A 52 -0.91 7.44 -5.22
CA GLY A 52 -1.08 7.45 -3.78
C GLY A 52 -2.33 6.70 -3.33
N LEU A 53 -3.51 7.09 -3.82
CA LEU A 53 -4.78 6.42 -3.50
C LEU A 53 -4.76 4.92 -3.80
N PHE A 54 -4.22 4.54 -4.97
CA PHE A 54 -4.08 3.14 -5.35
C PHE A 54 -3.17 2.36 -4.38
N ARG A 55 -2.00 2.94 -4.05
CA ARG A 55 -1.04 2.32 -3.14
C ARG A 55 -1.57 2.23 -1.72
N GLU A 56 -2.26 3.24 -1.23
CA GLU A 56 -2.89 3.25 0.09
C GLU A 56 -3.91 2.12 0.22
N LEU A 57 -4.85 1.99 -0.73
CA LEU A 57 -5.83 0.91 -0.66
C LEU A 57 -5.16 -0.47 -0.72
N ARG A 58 -4.13 -0.62 -1.56
CA ARG A 58 -3.37 -1.88 -1.66
C ARG A 58 -2.61 -2.20 -0.36
N PHE A 59 -2.05 -1.18 0.28
CA PHE A 59 -1.33 -1.30 1.54
C PHE A 59 -2.27 -1.65 2.71
N TYR A 60 -3.31 -0.86 2.92
CA TYR A 60 -4.26 -1.03 4.03
C TYR A 60 -5.22 -2.20 3.83
N GLY A 61 -5.68 -2.41 2.59
CA GLY A 61 -6.63 -3.46 2.23
C GLY A 61 -6.10 -4.88 2.41
N ASN A 62 -4.77 -5.03 2.59
CA ASN A 62 -4.08 -6.23 3.05
C ASN A 62 -4.65 -7.56 2.52
N LYS A 63 -4.97 -7.60 1.22
CA LYS A 63 -5.30 -8.86 0.55
C LYS A 63 -3.98 -9.60 0.39
N ARG A 64 -3.74 -10.56 1.29
CA ARG A 64 -2.63 -11.51 1.14
C ARG A 64 -2.75 -12.14 -0.24
N HIS A 65 -1.83 -11.83 -1.14
CA HIS A 65 -1.71 -12.58 -2.38
C HIS A 65 -1.47 -14.03 -1.99
N SER A 66 -2.34 -14.91 -2.45
CA SER A 66 -2.14 -16.34 -2.26
C SER A 66 -0.79 -16.69 -2.86
N ARG A 67 0.11 -17.27 -2.05
CA ARG A 67 1.43 -17.74 -2.50
C ARG A 67 1.35 -18.81 -3.62
N LYS A 68 0.14 -19.23 -4.00
CA LYS A 68 -0.15 -20.20 -5.08
C LYS A 68 -0.51 -19.55 -6.43
N SER A 69 -0.42 -18.22 -6.58
CA SER A 69 -0.72 -17.57 -7.87
C SER A 69 0.31 -17.97 -8.93
N LYS A 70 -0.17 -18.44 -10.09
CA LYS A 70 0.64 -18.64 -11.31
C LYS A 70 0.91 -17.33 -12.06
N VAL A 71 0.18 -16.27 -11.72
CA VAL A 71 0.30 -14.93 -12.32
C VAL A 71 1.44 -14.19 -11.65
N THR A 72 2.30 -13.55 -12.43
CA THR A 72 3.44 -12.79 -11.91
C THR A 72 2.98 -11.59 -11.09
N GLU A 73 3.81 -11.14 -10.14
CA GLU A 73 3.50 -9.95 -9.32
C GLU A 73 3.25 -8.71 -10.19
N TRP A 74 3.97 -8.60 -11.30
CA TRP A 74 3.80 -7.54 -12.29
C TRP A 74 2.40 -7.55 -12.95
N GLU A 75 1.95 -8.72 -13.43
CA GLU A 75 0.62 -8.85 -14.04
C GLU A 75 -0.49 -8.55 -13.03
N VAL A 76 -0.36 -9.02 -11.78
CA VAL A 76 -1.30 -8.69 -10.70
C VAL A 76 -1.32 -7.18 -10.44
N LEU A 77 -0.16 -6.51 -10.50
CA LEU A 77 -0.07 -5.07 -10.33
C LEU A 77 -0.81 -4.33 -11.45
N CYS A 78 -0.56 -4.68 -12.71
CA CYS A 78 -1.26 -4.11 -13.87
C CYS A 78 -2.78 -4.32 -13.81
N GLN A 79 -3.23 -5.54 -13.51
CA GLN A 79 -4.66 -5.83 -13.34
C GLN A 79 -5.29 -5.02 -12.20
N SER A 80 -4.59 -4.90 -11.07
CA SER A 80 -5.09 -4.10 -9.95
C SER A 80 -5.15 -2.61 -10.25
N TRP A 81 -4.24 -2.09 -11.09
CA TRP A 81 -4.30 -0.72 -11.59
C TRP A 81 -5.50 -0.51 -12.51
N SER A 82 -5.77 -1.45 -13.43
CA SER A 82 -6.96 -1.34 -14.28
C SER A 82 -8.25 -1.35 -13.48
N ALA A 83 -8.36 -2.25 -12.50
CA ALA A 83 -9.50 -2.27 -11.59
C ALA A 83 -9.60 -0.97 -10.77
N PHE A 84 -8.48 -0.34 -10.43
CA PHE A 84 -8.50 0.97 -9.77
C PHE A 84 -9.13 2.04 -10.67
N VAL A 85 -8.69 2.16 -11.92
CA VAL A 85 -9.21 3.15 -12.88
C VAL A 85 -10.72 2.98 -13.08
N GLU A 86 -11.19 1.74 -13.31
CA GLU A 86 -12.62 1.45 -13.51
C GLU A 86 -13.45 1.77 -12.25
N ASN A 87 -13.02 1.30 -11.08
CA ASN A 87 -13.76 1.50 -9.85
C ASN A 87 -13.78 2.97 -9.41
N PHE A 88 -12.67 3.70 -9.61
CA PHE A 88 -12.60 5.11 -9.27
C PHE A 88 -13.49 5.93 -10.20
N ASN A 89 -13.44 5.69 -11.51
CA ASN A 89 -14.29 6.42 -12.47
C ASN A 89 -15.79 6.15 -12.26
N HIS A 90 -16.15 4.94 -11.80
CA HIS A 90 -17.53 4.60 -11.51
C HIS A 90 -18.05 5.26 -10.22
N ASP A 91 -17.24 5.24 -9.15
CA ASP A 91 -17.62 5.78 -7.84
C ASP A 91 -16.39 6.33 -7.09
N PRO A 92 -16.01 7.60 -7.37
CA PRO A 92 -14.85 8.23 -6.74
C PRO A 92 -15.01 8.34 -5.22
N ALA A 93 -16.20 8.74 -4.77
CA ALA A 93 -16.50 8.95 -3.35
C ALA A 93 -16.45 7.62 -2.58
N GLY A 94 -17.07 6.56 -3.11
CA GLY A 94 -17.00 5.23 -2.51
C GLY A 94 -15.60 4.65 -2.55
N TYR A 95 -14.78 4.92 -3.58
CA TYR A 95 -13.37 4.52 -3.57
C TYR A 95 -12.62 5.16 -2.40
N ARG A 96 -12.79 6.47 -2.18
CA ARG A 96 -12.15 7.21 -1.07
C ARG A 96 -12.60 6.69 0.29
N GLU A 97 -13.88 6.39 0.44
CA GLU A 97 -14.40 5.81 1.68
C GLU A 97 -13.80 4.42 1.95
N ARG A 98 -13.61 3.59 0.91
CA ARG A 98 -12.91 2.30 1.09
C ARG A 98 -11.46 2.48 1.53
N VAL A 99 -10.75 3.48 1.01
CA VAL A 99 -9.38 3.81 1.46
C VAL A 99 -9.38 4.19 2.94
N ARG A 100 -10.28 5.10 3.33
CA ARG A 100 -10.45 5.55 4.72
C ARG A 100 -10.77 4.38 5.64
N SER A 101 -11.82 3.63 5.34
CA SER A 101 -12.25 2.44 6.09
C SER A 101 -11.12 1.41 6.21
N ALA A 102 -10.37 1.13 5.14
CA ALA A 102 -9.24 0.21 5.20
C ALA A 102 -8.12 0.73 6.11
N SER A 103 -7.81 2.02 6.06
CA SER A 103 -6.83 2.67 6.93
C SER A 103 -7.23 2.59 8.41
N GLU A 104 -8.49 2.87 8.73
CA GLU A 104 -9.02 2.75 10.10
C GLU A 104 -8.93 1.32 10.64
N LEU A 105 -9.29 0.33 9.83
CA LEU A 105 -9.16 -1.08 10.18
C LEU A 105 -7.69 -1.46 10.40
N TYR A 106 -6.79 -0.96 9.55
CA TYR A 106 -5.36 -1.18 9.70
C TYR A 106 -4.84 -0.60 11.03
N GLU A 107 -5.18 0.65 11.36
CA GLU A 107 -4.80 1.29 12.62
C GLU A 107 -5.34 0.56 13.86
N ARG A 108 -6.57 0.05 13.77
CA ARG A 108 -7.23 -0.64 14.88
C ARG A 108 -6.70 -2.05 15.11
N PHE A 109 -6.51 -2.80 14.04
CA PHE A 109 -6.29 -4.26 14.12
C PHE A 109 -4.86 -4.70 13.80
N SER A 110 -4.09 -3.93 13.02
CA SER A 110 -2.70 -4.28 12.71
C SER A 110 -1.79 -4.12 13.93
N LYS A 111 -0.78 -4.99 14.02
CA LYS A 111 0.28 -4.89 15.03
C LYS A 111 1.25 -3.73 14.72
N ARG A 112 1.48 -3.45 13.44
CA ARG A 112 2.52 -2.50 12.99
C ARG A 112 2.28 -1.08 13.52
N PRO A 113 1.10 -0.45 13.39
CA PRO A 113 0.87 0.88 13.95
C PRO A 113 0.98 0.93 15.48
N LYS A 114 0.60 -0.14 16.17
CA LYS A 114 0.75 -0.25 17.64
C LYS A 114 2.23 -0.25 18.03
N ILE A 115 3.06 -0.99 17.30
CA ILE A 115 4.52 -1.01 17.48
C ILE A 115 5.12 0.37 17.24
N LEU A 116 4.72 1.06 16.16
CA LEU A 116 5.23 2.39 15.84
C LEU A 116 4.86 3.41 16.92
N ARG A 117 3.60 3.40 17.40
CA ARG A 117 3.16 4.28 18.51
C ARG A 117 3.93 4.03 19.81
N LEU A 118 4.24 2.78 20.14
CA LEU A 118 5.07 2.45 21.31
C LEU A 118 6.49 3.01 21.17
N HIS A 119 7.08 2.93 19.98
CA HIS A 119 8.38 3.53 19.72
C HIS A 119 8.31 5.05 19.87
N ASP A 120 7.35 5.70 19.20
CA ASP A 120 7.25 7.15 19.16
C ASP A 120 7.00 7.73 20.55
N GLY A 121 6.05 7.17 21.30
CA GLY A 121 5.78 7.63 22.67
C GLY A 121 6.96 7.44 23.63
N ALA A 122 7.76 6.39 23.45
CA ALA A 122 8.98 6.18 24.24
C ALA A 122 10.04 7.24 23.91
N VAL A 123 10.29 7.48 22.62
CA VAL A 123 11.28 8.47 22.16
C VAL A 123 10.86 9.90 22.56
N GLU A 124 9.58 10.23 22.43
CA GLU A 124 9.02 11.52 22.86
C GLU A 124 9.15 11.74 24.38
N ALA A 125 9.05 10.66 25.18
CA ALA A 125 9.28 10.70 26.63
C ALA A 125 10.76 10.68 27.02
N GLY A 126 11.69 10.67 26.06
CA GLY A 126 13.13 10.66 26.31
C GLY A 126 13.68 9.31 26.82
N ILE A 127 12.93 8.22 26.64
CA ILE A 127 13.34 6.87 27.05
C ILE A 127 13.69 6.01 25.84
N PRO A 128 14.54 4.97 26.00
CA PRO A 128 14.82 4.01 24.93
C PRO A 128 13.54 3.34 24.42
N CYS A 129 13.57 2.88 23.16
CA CYS A 129 12.41 2.24 22.52
C CYS A 129 11.82 1.12 23.39
N ALA A 130 10.52 1.25 23.68
CA ALA A 130 9.76 0.34 24.54
C ALA A 130 9.13 -0.85 23.79
N VAL A 131 9.41 -1.01 22.50
CA VAL A 131 8.95 -2.18 21.76
C VAL A 131 9.69 -3.42 22.30
N PRO A 132 9.02 -4.55 22.60
CA PRO A 132 9.67 -5.75 23.15
C PRO A 132 10.82 -6.29 22.29
N ALA A 133 11.87 -6.82 22.93
CA ALA A 133 13.11 -7.26 22.25
C ALA A 133 12.87 -8.28 21.12
N GLY A 134 11.89 -9.19 21.28
CA GLY A 134 11.51 -10.17 20.25
C GLY A 134 10.63 -9.62 19.12
N VAL A 135 10.26 -8.34 19.14
CA VAL A 135 9.43 -7.69 18.14
C VAL A 135 10.29 -6.73 17.32
N ALA A 136 10.29 -6.90 16.00
CA ALA A 136 10.98 -5.99 15.09
C ALA A 136 10.35 -4.59 15.17
N CYS A 137 11.19 -3.57 15.34
CA CYS A 137 10.80 -2.17 15.31
C CYS A 137 11.49 -1.49 14.13
N GLU A 138 10.72 -1.04 13.14
CA GLU A 138 11.24 -0.47 11.89
C GLU A 138 11.84 0.93 12.07
N ARG A 139 11.53 1.62 13.18
CA ARG A 139 12.07 2.96 13.49
C ARG A 139 13.40 2.90 14.25
N CYS A 140 13.74 1.77 14.86
CA CYS A 140 15.03 1.63 15.53
C CYS A 140 16.15 1.50 14.49
N GLN A 141 17.20 2.32 14.63
CA GLN A 141 18.46 2.05 13.93
C GLN A 141 19.11 0.78 14.48
N ALA A 142 19.84 0.08 13.62
CA ALA A 142 20.55 -1.14 14.02
C ALA A 142 21.57 -0.81 15.12
N GLY A 143 21.55 -1.60 16.21
CA GLY A 143 22.47 -1.43 17.35
C GLY A 143 22.01 -0.44 18.42
N VAL A 144 20.87 0.25 18.25
CA VAL A 144 20.32 1.13 19.30
C VAL A 144 19.76 0.30 20.46
N VAL A 145 20.13 0.69 21.68
CA VAL A 145 19.64 0.06 22.92
C VAL A 145 18.13 0.25 23.03
N ARG A 146 17.43 -0.84 23.28
CA ARG A 146 16.00 -0.89 23.57
C ARG A 146 15.82 -1.23 25.04
N LEU A 147 14.66 -0.92 25.60
CA LEU A 147 14.34 -1.38 26.95
C LEU A 147 14.40 -2.91 27.01
N SER A 148 14.98 -3.43 28.08
CA SER A 148 15.01 -4.88 28.31
C SER A 148 13.62 -5.38 28.69
N GLU A 149 13.35 -6.68 28.53
CA GLU A 149 12.09 -7.26 29.00
C GLU A 149 11.86 -7.04 30.50
N ARG A 150 12.94 -6.97 31.29
CA ARG A 150 12.87 -6.64 32.72
C ARG A 150 12.37 -5.20 32.93
N ASP A 151 12.87 -4.25 32.15
CA ASP A 151 12.48 -2.84 32.28
C ASP A 151 11.03 -2.61 31.83
N LEU A 152 10.57 -3.39 30.84
CA LEU A 152 9.19 -3.33 30.34
C LEU A 152 8.18 -3.94 31.31
N ASN A 153 8.52 -5.05 31.96
CA ASN A 153 7.63 -5.74 32.90
C ASN A 153 7.68 -5.16 34.33
N GLY A 154 8.65 -4.26 34.60
CA GLY A 154 8.93 -3.74 35.93
C GLY A 154 9.61 -4.77 36.84
N TYR A 155 9.91 -4.36 38.07
CA TYR A 155 10.40 -5.25 39.14
C TYR A 155 9.24 -6.07 39.73
N THR A 156 8.60 -6.91 38.92
CA THR A 156 7.80 -8.01 39.45
C THR A 156 8.70 -9.23 39.57
N GLY A 157 9.48 -9.26 40.65
CA GLY A 157 10.17 -10.45 41.17
C GLY A 157 9.31 -11.13 42.22
#